data_AF-A0A4R4R5M8-F1
#
_entry.id   AF-A0A4R4R5M8-F1
#
_cell.length_a   1.000
_cell.length_b   1.000
_cell.length_c   1.000
_cell.angle_alpha   90.00
_cell.angle_beta   90.00
_cell.angle_gamma   90.00
#
_symmetry.space_group_name_H-M   'P 1'
#
loop_
_entity.id
_entity.type
_entity.pdbx_description
1 polymer ?
#
loop_
_entity_poly.entity_id
_entity_poly.type
_entity_poly.pdbx_seq_one_letter_code
_entity_poly.pdbx_strand_id
1 'polypeptide(L)'
;MEDGGDEYGAQVSDGWSRKTSAAMTGASRLSRTSLLLWAVGPVLELSAVAAATAVFPEVAEASVFGSPWTEVVLIGALCATLVGVLMARRSSGPSSGRRWGVAAVLWILAGVVALVTTWFFMSGRWLVYGVLLAHSAVSMFVIAQQVTRAPVNEHPSAVASR
;
A
#
# COMPACT_ATOMS: atom_id res chain seq x y z
N MET A 1 -5.56 -24.18 -57.74
CA MET A 1 -6.65 -23.45 -57.04
C MET A 1 -6.69 -24.06 -55.66
N GLU A 2 -6.82 -23.23 -54.62
CA GLU A 2 -6.49 -23.54 -53.22
C GLU A 2 -5.00 -23.38 -52.92
N ASP A 3 -4.63 -22.31 -52.22
CA ASP A 3 -4.19 -22.39 -50.82
C ASP A 3 -3.70 -20.99 -50.37
N GLY A 4 -4.51 -20.28 -49.59
CA GLY A 4 -4.22 -18.87 -49.22
C GLY A 4 -4.97 -18.37 -48.00
N GLY A 5 -5.47 -19.28 -47.15
CA GLY A 5 -6.27 -18.95 -45.96
C GLY A 5 -5.45 -18.68 -44.69
N ASP A 6 -4.17 -19.06 -44.68
CA ASP A 6 -3.45 -19.33 -43.43
C ASP A 6 -2.71 -18.10 -42.90
N GLU A 7 -2.19 -17.25 -43.81
CA GLU A 7 -1.47 -16.03 -43.43
C GLU A 7 -2.36 -14.97 -42.78
N TYR A 8 -3.64 -14.94 -43.13
CA TYR A 8 -4.59 -13.96 -42.57
C TYR A 8 -4.92 -14.24 -41.11
N GLY A 9 -4.97 -15.52 -40.71
CA GLY A 9 -5.23 -15.93 -39.32
C GLY A 9 -4.08 -15.57 -38.37
N ALA A 10 -2.83 -15.79 -38.80
CA ALA A 10 -1.64 -15.54 -37.99
C ALA A 10 -1.42 -14.04 -37.69
N GLN A 11 -1.70 -13.16 -38.65
CA GLN A 11 -1.57 -11.71 -38.44
C GLN A 11 -2.60 -11.16 -37.44
N VAL A 12 -3.82 -11.72 -37.41
CA VAL A 12 -4.88 -11.31 -36.48
C VAL A 12 -4.57 -11.77 -35.05
N SER A 13 -4.06 -13.00 -34.87
CA SER A 13 -3.64 -13.50 -33.55
C SER A 13 -2.46 -12.70 -32.97
N ASP A 14 -1.48 -12.34 -33.81
CA ASP A 14 -0.32 -11.56 -33.39
C ASP A 14 -0.66 -10.10 -33.07
N GLY A 15 -1.62 -9.53 -33.81
CA GLY A 15 -2.16 -8.20 -33.52
C GLY A 15 -2.91 -8.15 -32.20
N TRP A 16 -3.71 -9.17 -31.89
CA TRP A 16 -4.44 -9.28 -30.63
C TRP A 16 -3.50 -9.47 -29.44
N SER A 17 -2.55 -10.42 -29.52
CA SER A 17 -1.60 -10.74 -28.45
C SER A 17 -0.67 -9.56 -28.10
N ARG A 18 -0.28 -8.76 -29.08
CA ARG A 18 0.53 -7.55 -28.85
C ARG A 18 -0.27 -6.44 -28.14
N LYS A 19 -1.54 -6.23 -28.53
CA LYS A 19 -2.41 -5.23 -27.89
C LYS A 19 -2.71 -5.58 -26.43
N THR A 20 -2.98 -6.86 -26.14
CA THR A 20 -3.23 -7.32 -24.77
C THR A 20 -1.98 -7.21 -23.89
N SER A 21 -0.81 -7.58 -24.43
CA SER A 21 0.47 -7.45 -23.72
C SER A 21 0.80 -6.00 -23.37
N ALA A 22 0.62 -5.07 -24.31
CA ALA A 22 0.84 -3.64 -24.09
C ALA A 22 -0.13 -3.07 -23.02
N ALA A 23 -1.41 -3.45 -23.07
CA ALA A 23 -2.42 -3.01 -22.10
C ALA A 23 -2.13 -3.52 -20.67
N MET A 24 -1.77 -4.79 -20.52
CA MET A 24 -1.38 -5.37 -19.21
C MET A 24 -0.14 -4.70 -18.62
N THR A 25 0.83 -4.35 -19.46
CA THR A 25 2.04 -3.64 -19.03
C THR A 25 1.73 -2.22 -18.58
N GLY A 26 0.80 -1.53 -19.25
CA GLY A 26 0.31 -0.20 -18.85
C GLY A 26 -0.43 -0.21 -17.50
N ALA A 27 -1.37 -1.16 -17.32
CA ALA A 27 -2.17 -1.27 -16.09
C ALA A 27 -1.31 -1.56 -14.85
N SER A 28 -0.30 -2.44 -14.98
CA SER A 28 0.63 -2.75 -13.88
C SER A 28 1.54 -1.57 -13.50
N ARG A 29 1.95 -0.74 -14.46
CA ARG A 29 2.71 0.49 -14.19
C ARG A 29 1.88 1.53 -13.44
N LEU A 30 0.64 1.77 -13.87
CA LEU A 30 -0.26 2.73 -13.22
C LEU A 30 -0.57 2.33 -11.77
N SER A 31 -0.76 1.03 -11.51
CA SER A 31 -0.94 0.49 -10.15
C SER A 31 0.29 0.71 -9.25
N ARG A 32 1.51 0.61 -9.79
CA ARG A 32 2.74 0.88 -9.02
C ARG A 32 2.92 2.37 -8.74
N THR A 33 2.66 3.23 -9.71
CA THR A 33 2.79 4.69 -9.53
C THR A 33 1.77 5.18 -8.50
N SER A 34 0.53 4.70 -8.54
CA SER A 34 -0.49 5.06 -7.55
C SER A 34 -0.10 4.62 -6.14
N LEU A 35 0.45 3.41 -5.98
CA LEU A 35 0.97 2.95 -4.68
C LEU A 35 2.05 3.88 -4.12
N LEU A 36 2.98 4.34 -4.96
CA LEU A 36 4.03 5.27 -4.52
C LEU A 36 3.45 6.63 -4.11
N LEU A 37 2.48 7.15 -4.85
CA LEU A 37 1.80 8.40 -4.48
C LEU A 37 1.10 8.28 -3.12
N TRP A 38 0.43 7.16 -2.86
CA TRP A 38 -0.19 6.87 -1.57
C TRP A 38 0.83 6.64 -0.45
N ALA A 39 2.06 6.25 -0.75
CA ALA A 39 3.09 6.02 0.25
C ALA A 39 3.83 7.30 0.68
N VAL A 40 3.98 8.27 -0.23
CA VAL A 40 4.74 9.50 0.05
C VAL A 40 4.14 10.29 1.22
N GLY A 41 2.82 10.46 1.23
CA GLY A 41 2.10 11.14 2.31
C GLY A 41 2.44 10.57 3.69
N PRO A 42 2.06 9.32 4.02
CA PRO A 42 2.32 8.73 5.33
C PRO A 42 3.79 8.67 5.70
N VAL A 43 4.72 8.51 4.74
CA VAL A 43 6.15 8.52 5.06
C VAL A 43 6.59 9.89 5.58
N LEU A 44 6.19 10.98 4.92
CA LEU A 44 6.55 12.33 5.33
C LEU A 44 5.77 12.76 6.58
N GLU A 45 4.47 12.48 6.61
CA GLU A 45 3.54 12.88 7.68
C GLU A 45 3.86 12.20 9.00
N LEU A 46 4.01 10.86 9.02
CA LEU A 46 4.33 10.14 10.25
C LEU A 46 5.71 10.55 10.79
N SER A 47 6.69 10.75 9.91
CA SER A 47 8.02 11.23 10.30
C SER A 47 7.97 12.65 10.87
N ALA A 48 7.19 13.54 10.26
CA ALA A 48 7.03 14.91 10.72
C ALA A 48 6.34 14.96 12.10
N VAL A 49 5.27 14.18 12.30
CA VAL A 49 4.56 14.14 13.58
C VAL A 49 5.43 13.50 14.66
N ALA A 50 6.16 12.42 14.35
CA ALA A 50 7.09 11.79 15.30
C ALA A 50 8.24 12.75 15.70
N ALA A 51 8.80 13.50 14.75
CA ALA A 51 9.79 14.52 15.04
C ALA A 51 9.19 15.67 15.88
N ALA A 52 7.96 16.09 15.57
CA ALA A 52 7.28 17.13 16.32
C ALA A 52 7.00 16.71 17.77
N THR A 53 6.58 15.46 18.01
CA THR A 53 6.38 14.94 19.38
C THR A 53 7.68 14.87 20.18
N ALA A 54 8.81 14.62 19.51
CA ALA A 54 10.12 14.56 20.17
C ALA A 54 10.72 15.95 20.48
N VAL A 55 10.42 16.95 19.64
CA VAL A 55 11.04 18.29 19.73
C VAL A 55 10.17 19.30 20.48
N PHE A 56 8.85 19.21 20.37
CA PHE A 56 7.91 20.19 20.94
C PHE A 56 7.11 19.58 22.09
N PRO A 57 7.39 19.96 23.36
CA PRO A 57 6.70 19.45 24.54
C PRO A 57 5.17 19.62 24.45
N GLU A 58 4.70 20.71 23.85
CA GLU A 58 3.28 21.03 23.71
C GLU A 58 2.54 20.07 22.77
N VAL A 59 3.27 19.39 21.88
CA VAL A 59 2.73 18.36 20.98
C VAL A 59 2.74 17.00 21.69
N ALA A 60 3.80 16.72 22.46
CA ALA A 60 3.89 15.54 23.31
C ALA A 60 2.76 15.48 24.35
N GLU A 61 2.49 16.59 25.04
CA GLU A 61 1.41 16.71 26.04
C GLU A 61 0.02 16.54 25.42
N ALA A 62 -0.14 16.93 24.16
CA ALA A 62 -1.40 16.77 23.44
C ALA A 62 -1.64 15.34 22.94
N SER A 63 -0.65 14.45 23.02
CA SER A 63 -0.75 13.09 22.48
C SER A 63 -1.51 12.13 23.42
N VAL A 64 -2.31 11.23 22.85
CA VAL A 64 -3.25 10.39 23.63
C VAL A 64 -2.56 9.40 24.57
N PHE A 65 -1.34 8.95 24.21
CA PHE A 65 -0.58 7.96 24.98
C PHE A 65 0.62 8.58 25.73
N GLY A 66 0.78 9.90 25.67
CA GLY A 66 2.03 10.58 26.04
C GLY A 66 3.12 10.43 24.97
N SER A 67 4.21 11.19 25.10
CA SER A 67 5.29 11.27 24.08
C SER A 67 5.89 9.91 23.69
N PRO A 68 6.41 9.08 24.62
CA PRO A 68 7.22 7.92 24.21
C PRO A 68 6.37 6.86 23.50
N TRP A 69 5.13 6.66 23.95
CA TRP A 69 4.24 5.67 23.35
C TRP A 69 3.69 6.15 22.00
N THR A 70 3.41 7.45 21.86
CA THR A 70 2.98 8.01 20.58
C THR A 70 4.09 7.88 19.54
N GLU A 71 5.34 8.18 19.90
CA GLU A 71 6.49 7.98 19.02
C GLU A 71 6.65 6.52 18.58
N VAL A 72 6.57 5.57 19.51
CA VAL A 72 6.65 4.13 19.19
C VAL A 72 5.54 3.71 18.21
N VAL A 73 4.31 4.20 18.41
CA VAL A 73 3.19 3.93 17.50
C VAL A 73 3.45 4.51 16.10
N LEU A 74 3.89 5.75 16.01
CA LEU A 74 4.14 6.43 14.73
C LEU A 74 5.31 5.80 13.96
N ILE A 75 6.40 5.46 14.65
CA ILE A 75 7.55 4.75 14.05
C ILE A 75 7.15 3.34 13.62
N GLY A 76 6.37 2.64 14.44
CA GLY A 76 5.81 1.32 14.09
C GLY A 76 4.92 1.38 12.85
N ALA A 77 4.03 2.37 12.78
CA ALA A 77 3.19 2.64 11.62
C ALA A 77 4.01 2.96 10.36
N LEU A 78 5.06 3.77 10.50
CA LEU A 78 5.98 4.09 9.40
C LEU A 78 6.67 2.82 8.87
N CYS A 79 7.27 2.03 9.76
CA CYS A 79 7.93 0.76 9.40
C CYS A 79 6.96 -0.20 8.72
N ALA A 80 5.76 -0.39 9.27
CA ALA A 80 4.74 -1.26 8.68
C ALA A 80 4.31 -0.75 7.30
N THR A 81 4.16 0.56 7.12
CA THR A 81 3.83 1.19 5.83
C THR A 81 4.90 0.88 4.79
N LEU A 82 6.18 1.04 5.13
CA LEU A 82 7.30 0.71 4.24
C LEU A 82 7.29 -0.78 3.86
N VAL A 83 7.09 -1.68 4.84
CA VAL A 83 7.00 -3.13 4.58
C VAL A 83 5.81 -3.44 3.66
N GLY A 84 4.65 -2.83 3.90
CA GLY A 84 3.47 -2.95 3.07
C GLY A 84 3.72 -2.54 1.62
N VAL A 85 4.33 -1.38 1.42
CA VAL A 85 4.71 -0.88 0.09
C VAL A 85 5.69 -1.83 -0.60
N LEU A 86 6.73 -2.29 0.11
CA LEU A 86 7.70 -3.24 -0.44
C LEU A 86 7.04 -4.57 -0.82
N MET A 87 6.08 -5.06 -0.04
CA MET A 87 5.33 -6.27 -0.36
C MET A 87 4.37 -6.09 -1.53
N ALA A 88 3.66 -4.97 -1.61
CA ALA A 88 2.76 -4.66 -2.71
C ALA A 88 3.52 -4.49 -4.05
N ARG A 89 4.79 -4.07 -4.03
CA ARG A 89 5.62 -3.93 -5.24
C ARG A 89 6.17 -5.24 -5.79
N ARG A 90 6.31 -6.29 -4.97
CA ARG A 90 6.93 -7.55 -5.39
C ARG A 90 5.97 -8.40 -6.23
N SER A 91 6.29 -8.56 -7.51
CA SER A 91 5.55 -9.41 -8.46
C SER A 91 5.62 -10.91 -8.13
N SER A 92 6.77 -11.38 -7.63
CA SER A 92 6.96 -12.74 -7.10
C SER A 92 6.85 -12.67 -5.58
N GLY A 93 5.64 -12.40 -5.11
CA GLY A 93 5.42 -12.05 -3.71
C GLY A 93 5.18 -13.28 -2.81
N PRO A 94 5.41 -13.13 -1.49
CA PRO A 94 5.12 -14.12 -0.44
C PRO A 94 3.81 -14.89 -0.58
N SER A 95 3.74 -16.04 0.12
CA SER A 95 2.50 -16.79 0.32
C SER A 95 1.35 -15.90 0.80
N SER A 96 0.13 -16.24 0.39
CA SER A 96 -1.09 -15.47 0.70
C SER A 96 -1.23 -15.16 2.19
N GLY A 97 -0.87 -16.11 3.06
CA GLY A 97 -0.90 -15.93 4.51
C GLY A 97 -0.01 -14.80 5.01
N ARG A 98 1.22 -14.66 4.48
CA ARG A 98 2.13 -13.59 4.92
C ARG A 98 1.65 -12.21 4.47
N ARG A 99 1.03 -12.11 3.29
CA ARG A 99 0.41 -10.87 2.80
C ARG A 99 -0.77 -10.45 3.68
N TRP A 100 -1.63 -11.39 4.03
CA TRP A 100 -2.74 -11.15 4.97
C TRP A 100 -2.24 -10.72 6.35
N GLY A 101 -1.18 -11.33 6.86
CA GLY A 101 -0.57 -10.91 8.13
C GLY A 101 -0.12 -9.45 8.12
N VAL A 102 0.59 -9.02 7.07
CA VAL A 102 1.03 -7.62 6.95
C VAL A 102 -0.13 -6.66 6.73
N ALA A 103 -1.13 -7.04 5.93
CA ALA A 103 -2.34 -6.22 5.75
C ALA A 103 -3.11 -6.05 7.06
N ALA A 104 -3.24 -7.12 7.86
CA ALA A 104 -3.89 -7.06 9.16
C ALA A 104 -3.16 -6.11 10.12
N VAL A 105 -1.82 -6.20 10.18
CA VAL A 105 -0.99 -5.27 10.98
C VAL A 105 -1.20 -3.82 10.52
N LEU A 106 -1.21 -3.57 9.21
CA LEU A 106 -1.46 -2.23 8.67
C LEU A 106 -2.84 -1.70 9.01
N TRP A 107 -3.90 -2.51 8.95
CA TRP A 107 -5.25 -2.09 9.34
C TRP A 107 -5.34 -1.76 10.82
N ILE A 108 -4.73 -2.59 11.68
CA ILE A 108 -4.67 -2.32 13.13
C ILE A 108 -3.96 -0.99 13.37
N LEU A 109 -2.77 -0.80 12.78
CA LEU A 109 -2.02 0.44 12.95
C LEU A 109 -2.74 1.66 12.35
N ALA A 110 -3.42 1.52 11.22
CA ALA A 110 -4.25 2.58 10.66
C ALA A 110 -5.39 2.97 11.64
N GLY A 111 -6.02 1.99 12.28
CA GLY A 111 -7.02 2.23 13.32
C GLY A 111 -6.45 2.94 14.55
N VAL A 112 -5.25 2.55 14.99
CA VAL A 112 -4.55 3.22 16.10
C VAL A 112 -4.18 4.66 15.72
N VAL A 113 -3.65 4.90 14.52
CA VAL A 113 -3.33 6.25 14.02
C VAL A 113 -4.60 7.10 13.90
N ALA A 114 -5.73 6.52 13.49
CA ALA A 114 -7.03 7.20 13.47
C ALA A 114 -7.54 7.55 14.88
N LEU A 115 -7.25 6.72 15.89
CA LEU A 115 -7.55 7.03 17.28
C LEU A 115 -6.72 8.23 17.77
N VAL A 116 -5.41 8.25 17.49
CA VAL A 116 -4.52 9.39 17.80
C VAL A 116 -5.01 10.66 17.09
N THR A 117 -5.40 10.54 15.82
CA THR A 117 -6.00 11.61 15.02
C THR A 117 -7.23 12.21 15.71
N THR A 118 -8.15 11.36 16.16
CA THR A 118 -9.39 11.79 16.83
C THR A 118 -9.09 12.56 18.09
N TRP A 119 -8.08 12.12 18.85
CA TRP A 119 -7.65 12.81 20.06
C TRP A 119 -7.11 14.23 19.78
N PHE A 120 -6.28 14.39 18.75
CA PHE A 120 -5.81 15.73 18.33
C PHE A 120 -7.00 16.64 17.99
N PHE A 121 -8.02 16.13 17.26
CA PHE A 121 -9.22 16.91 16.98
C PHE A 121 -10.03 17.27 18.24
N MET A 122 -10.22 16.33 19.17
CA MET A 122 -10.96 16.57 20.41
C MET A 122 -10.25 17.55 21.35
N SER A 123 -8.91 17.55 21.36
CA SER A 123 -8.12 18.50 22.15
C SER A 123 -8.26 19.94 21.67
N GLY A 124 -8.74 20.16 20.44
CA GLY A 124 -8.82 21.49 19.80
C GLY A 124 -7.46 22.12 19.52
N ARG A 125 -6.36 21.43 19.81
CA ARG A 125 -4.98 21.90 19.63
C ARG A 125 -4.33 21.14 18.50
N TRP A 126 -3.48 21.84 17.74
CA TRP A 126 -2.65 21.24 16.70
C TRP A 126 -3.41 20.45 15.63
N LEU A 127 -4.55 20.99 15.16
CA LEU A 127 -5.41 20.39 14.13
C LEU A 127 -4.66 19.95 12.87
N VAL A 128 -3.58 20.65 12.52
CA VAL A 128 -2.71 20.28 11.40
C VAL A 128 -2.15 18.86 11.55
N TYR A 129 -1.68 18.45 12.73
CA TYR A 129 -1.20 17.09 12.96
C TYR A 129 -2.34 16.08 12.89
N GLY A 130 -3.53 16.43 13.37
CA GLY A 130 -4.74 15.62 13.20
C GLY A 130 -5.02 15.32 11.72
N VAL A 131 -5.00 16.33 10.85
CA VAL A 131 -5.24 16.14 9.40
C VAL A 131 -4.15 15.29 8.75
N LEU A 132 -2.87 15.50 9.10
CA LEU A 132 -1.76 14.69 8.58
C LEU A 132 -1.91 13.22 9.00
N LEU A 133 -2.22 12.96 10.27
CA LEU A 133 -2.45 11.60 10.76
C LEU A 133 -3.70 10.95 10.14
N ALA A 134 -4.75 11.72 9.88
CA ALA A 134 -5.95 11.24 9.18
C ALA A 134 -5.59 10.75 7.77
N HIS A 135 -4.86 11.56 7.02
CA HIS A 135 -4.41 11.22 5.68
C HIS A 135 -3.47 10.01 5.69
N SER A 136 -2.57 9.94 6.66
CA SER A 136 -1.71 8.77 6.88
C SER A 136 -2.51 7.49 7.15
N ALA A 137 -3.52 7.54 8.00
CA ALA A 137 -4.37 6.39 8.31
C ALA A 137 -5.12 5.87 7.08
N VAL A 138 -5.71 6.77 6.29
CA VAL A 138 -6.37 6.42 5.02
C VAL A 138 -5.38 5.80 4.03
N SER A 139 -4.19 6.39 3.90
CA SER A 139 -3.14 5.91 3.02
C SER A 139 -2.67 4.50 3.41
N MET A 140 -2.46 4.24 4.70
CA MET A 140 -2.12 2.92 5.23
C MET A 140 -3.21 1.88 4.91
N PHE A 141 -4.48 2.25 5.07
CA PHE A 141 -5.60 1.38 4.74
C PHE A 141 -5.63 1.02 3.24
N VAL A 142 -5.40 2.01 2.36
CA VAL A 142 -5.30 1.79 0.91
C VAL A 142 -4.11 0.87 0.58
N ILE A 143 -2.95 1.09 1.18
CA ILE A 143 -1.76 0.24 0.99
C ILE A 143 -2.07 -1.20 1.43
N ALA A 144 -2.72 -1.40 2.56
CA ALA A 144 -3.14 -2.72 3.03
C ALA A 144 -4.08 -3.43 2.03
N GLN A 145 -5.02 -2.71 1.42
CA GLN A 145 -5.85 -3.27 0.36
C GLN A 145 -5.05 -3.65 -0.89
N GLN A 146 -4.03 -2.88 -1.27
CA GLN A 146 -3.17 -3.24 -2.40
C GLN A 146 -2.31 -4.49 -2.09
N VAL A 147 -1.85 -4.64 -0.84
CA VAL A 147 -1.11 -5.83 -0.39
C VAL A 147 -1.94 -7.11 -0.52
N THR A 148 -3.25 -7.07 -0.21
CA THR A 148 -4.13 -8.24 -0.32
C THR A 148 -4.57 -8.56 -1.74
N ARG A 149 -4.61 -7.56 -2.64
CA ARG A 149 -5.04 -7.73 -4.04
C ARG A 149 -3.94 -8.19 -5.00
N ALA A 150 -2.68 -8.19 -4.57
CA ALA A 150 -1.59 -8.59 -5.44
C ALA A 150 -1.73 -10.08 -5.84
N PRO A 151 -1.51 -10.45 -7.12
CA PRO A 151 -1.70 -11.82 -7.59
C PRO A 151 -0.76 -12.78 -6.85
N VAL A 152 -1.30 -13.96 -6.56
CA VAL A 152 -0.54 -15.11 -6.06
C VAL A 152 -0.13 -15.88 -7.31
N ASN A 153 1.17 -16.02 -7.56
CA ASN A 153 1.64 -16.94 -8.59
C ASN A 153 1.42 -18.34 -8.06
N GLU A 154 0.23 -18.90 -8.28
CA GLU A 154 0.05 -20.34 -8.22
C GLU A 154 0.87 -20.90 -9.37
N HIS A 155 1.92 -21.67 -9.06
CA HIS A 155 2.60 -22.45 -10.08
C HIS A 155 1.56 -23.42 -10.68
N PRO A 156 1.28 -23.37 -12.00
CA PRO A 156 0.48 -24.38 -12.66
C PRO A 156 1.34 -25.65 -12.79
N SER A 157 1.55 -26.34 -11.68
CA SER A 157 2.06 -27.70 -11.67
C SER A 157 0.88 -28.66 -11.71
N ALA A 158 0.82 -29.44 -12.80
CA ALA A 158 0.07 -30.69 -12.98
C ALA A 158 -1.40 -30.61 -13.45
N VAL A 159 -1.61 -30.16 -14.70
CA VAL A 159 -2.63 -30.75 -15.57
C VAL A 159 -1.99 -31.06 -16.93
N ALA A 160 -1.07 -32.03 -16.96
CA ALA A 160 -0.57 -32.63 -18.20
C ALA A 160 0.06 -34.00 -17.94
N SER A 161 -0.79 -35.01 -17.72
CA SER A 161 -0.57 -36.39 -18.16
C SER A 161 -1.84 -37.20 -17.88
N ARG A 162 -2.74 -37.19 -18.87
CA ARG A 162 -3.66 -38.29 -19.16
C ARG A 162 -3.59 -38.57 -20.64
#